data_AF-A0A1T1ANU6-F1
#
_entry.id   AF-A0A1T1ANU6-F1
#
_cell.length_a   1.000
_cell.length_b   1.000
_cell.length_c   1.000
_cell.angle_alpha   90.00
_cell.angle_beta   90.00
_cell.angle_gamma   90.00
#
_symmetry.space_group_name_H-M   'P 1'
#
loop_
_entity.id
_entity.type
_entity.pdbx_description
1 polymer ?
#
loop_
_entity_poly.entity_id
_entity_poly.type
_entity_poly.pdbx_seq_one_letter_code
_entity_poly.pdbx_strand_id
1 'polypeptide(L)'
;MANRTYHERGKLIQGFPCKKHPLYNTWVLMRQRCDNPNNPAYRHYGGRGITVCERWQSFENFALDMGMKPSQKHSLEREDNDKGYSPENCKWETVEAQRLNRRCFVTSESGHTGVRQIKPGCFQAMVHINKVRYILGKFKTIEEAVAARTNFIANKAGKAQN
;
A
#
# COMPACT_ATOMS: atom_id res chain seq x y z
N MET A 1 13.38 -2.30 -22.00
CA MET A 1 13.67 -1.22 -21.02
C MET A 1 12.62 -0.15 -21.21
N ALA A 2 11.89 0.27 -20.18
CA ALA A 2 10.85 1.29 -20.34
C ALA A 2 11.48 2.64 -20.75
N ASN A 3 11.00 3.20 -21.87
CA ASN A 3 11.48 4.48 -22.38
C ASN A 3 11.18 5.59 -21.38
N ARG A 4 12.24 6.27 -20.92
CA ARG A 4 12.11 7.42 -20.03
C ARG A 4 11.65 8.61 -20.87
N THR A 5 10.43 9.06 -20.68
CA THR A 5 9.97 10.33 -21.25
C THR A 5 10.64 11.48 -20.51
N TYR A 6 11.51 12.22 -21.19
CA TYR A 6 12.19 13.37 -20.62
C TYR A 6 11.17 14.49 -20.39
N HIS A 7 11.09 15.02 -19.17
CA HIS A 7 10.24 16.17 -18.89
C HIS A 7 10.83 17.44 -19.51
N GLU A 8 9.98 18.31 -20.06
CA GLU A 8 10.39 19.57 -20.67
C GLU A 8 11.23 20.42 -19.70
N ARG A 9 12.31 21.01 -20.20
CA ARG A 9 13.22 21.80 -19.38
C ARG A 9 12.52 23.06 -18.89
N GLY A 10 12.53 23.30 -17.58
CA GLY A 10 11.97 24.52 -16.98
C GLY A 10 10.47 24.48 -16.71
N LYS A 11 9.73 23.50 -17.24
CA LYS A 11 8.31 23.31 -16.90
C LYS A 11 8.15 23.01 -15.40
N LEU A 12 7.16 23.65 -14.78
CA LEU A 12 6.83 23.47 -13.37
C LEU A 12 5.70 22.44 -13.24
N ILE A 13 5.78 21.62 -12.20
CA ILE A 13 4.76 20.65 -11.81
C ILE A 13 4.25 21.09 -10.45
N GLN A 14 2.97 21.47 -10.35
CA GLN A 14 2.36 21.98 -9.12
C GLN A 14 3.18 23.13 -8.47
N GLY A 15 3.79 23.98 -9.30
CA GLY A 15 4.62 25.10 -8.85
C GLY A 15 6.09 24.78 -8.55
N PHE A 16 6.52 23.52 -8.67
CA PHE A 16 7.90 23.11 -8.40
C PHE A 16 8.62 22.61 -9.66
N PRO A 17 9.93 22.87 -9.80
CA PRO A 17 10.75 22.15 -10.77
C PRO A 17 10.76 20.65 -10.46
N CYS A 18 10.69 19.79 -11.49
CA CYS A 18 10.63 18.32 -11.36
C CYS A 18 11.58 17.73 -10.28
N LYS A 19 12.88 18.02 -10.35
CA LYS A 19 13.88 17.50 -9.38
C LYS A 19 13.75 18.07 -7.96
N LYS A 20 13.10 19.23 -7.79
CA LYS A 20 12.87 19.89 -6.49
C LYS A 20 11.47 19.63 -5.94
N HIS A 21 10.64 18.88 -6.67
CA HIS A 21 9.30 18.56 -6.24
C HIS A 21 9.33 17.66 -5.00
N PRO A 22 8.53 17.91 -3.95
CA PRO A 22 8.57 17.14 -2.70
C PRO A 22 8.27 15.64 -2.90
N LEU A 23 7.51 15.31 -3.95
CA LEU A 23 7.17 13.93 -4.32
C LEU A 23 8.23 13.23 -5.18
N TYR A 24 9.24 13.94 -5.70
CA TYR A 24 10.21 13.37 -6.63
C TYR A 24 10.97 12.19 -6.02
N ASN A 25 11.41 12.33 -4.77
CA ASN A 25 12.09 11.25 -4.08
C ASN A 25 11.18 10.04 -3.84
N THR A 26 9.89 10.24 -3.55
CA THR A 26 8.92 9.14 -3.41
C THR A 26 8.79 8.34 -4.70
N TRP A 27 8.67 9.03 -5.84
CA TRP A 27 8.60 8.41 -7.15
C TRP A 27 9.89 7.64 -7.50
N VAL A 28 11.06 8.25 -7.29
CA VAL A 28 12.36 7.58 -7.51
C VAL A 28 12.49 6.32 -6.65
N LEU A 29 12.17 6.40 -5.35
CA LEU A 29 12.25 5.25 -4.45
C LEU A 29 11.25 4.15 -4.83
N MET A 30 10.03 4.50 -5.24
CA MET A 30 9.05 3.55 -5.77
C MET A 30 9.62 2.75 -6.95
N ARG A 31 10.19 3.46 -7.94
CA ARG A 31 10.80 2.85 -9.12
C ARG A 31 12.00 1.98 -8.75
N GLN A 32 12.87 2.45 -7.85
CA GLN A 32 14.03 1.70 -7.36
C GLN A 32 13.64 0.35 -6.74
N ARG A 33 12.52 0.28 -6.00
CA ARG A 33 12.04 -0.99 -5.45
C ARG A 33 11.58 -1.97 -6.54
N CYS A 34 11.04 -1.48 -7.66
CA CYS A 34 10.47 -2.32 -8.71
C CYS A 34 11.48 -2.72 -9.79
N ASP A 35 12.44 -1.85 -10.12
CA ASP A 35 13.24 -1.99 -11.34
C ASP A 35 14.73 -2.24 -11.07
N ASN A 36 15.21 -2.06 -9.83
CA ASN A 36 16.63 -2.21 -9.50
C ASN A 36 16.87 -3.49 -8.66
N PRO A 37 17.37 -4.58 -9.26
CA PRO A 37 17.73 -5.81 -8.55
C PRO A 37 18.71 -5.63 -7.39
N ASN A 38 19.55 -4.58 -7.43
CA ASN A 38 20.51 -4.27 -6.37
C ASN A 38 19.87 -3.54 -5.18
N ASN A 39 18.60 -3.11 -5.29
CA ASN A 39 17.90 -2.51 -4.18
C ASN A 39 17.57 -3.61 -3.14
N PRO A 40 17.88 -3.43 -1.84
CA PRO A 40 17.61 -4.44 -0.81
C PRO A 40 16.12 -4.82 -0.69
N ALA A 41 15.21 -3.92 -1.07
CA ALA A 41 13.79 -4.19 -1.10
C ALA A 41 13.34 -4.93 -2.36
N TYR A 42 14.13 -5.02 -3.43
CA TYR A 42 13.71 -5.55 -4.74
C TYR A 42 13.03 -6.92 -4.65
N ARG A 43 13.59 -7.84 -3.86
CA ARG A 43 13.01 -9.18 -3.64
C ARG A 43 11.54 -9.17 -3.17
N HIS A 44 11.11 -8.10 -2.51
CA HIS A 44 9.74 -7.92 -1.99
C HIS A 44 8.82 -7.16 -2.96
N TYR A 45 9.36 -6.66 -4.07
CA TYR A 45 8.69 -5.81 -5.05
C TYR A 45 8.98 -6.35 -6.46
N GLY A 46 9.97 -5.82 -7.17
CA GLY A 46 10.31 -6.26 -8.53
C GLY A 46 10.58 -7.75 -8.66
N GLY A 47 11.22 -8.36 -7.66
CA GLY A 47 11.44 -9.81 -7.60
C GLY A 47 10.16 -10.65 -7.49
N ARG A 48 9.02 -10.03 -7.14
CA ARG A 48 7.69 -10.65 -7.15
C ARG A 48 6.89 -10.35 -8.44
N GLY A 49 7.46 -9.58 -9.37
CA GLY A 49 6.73 -9.07 -10.54
C GLY A 49 5.89 -7.82 -10.27
N ILE A 50 6.07 -7.12 -9.13
CA ILE A 50 5.42 -5.83 -8.89
C ILE A 50 6.07 -4.78 -9.80
N THR A 51 5.27 -4.18 -10.66
CA THR A 51 5.70 -3.15 -11.61
C THR A 51 5.07 -1.80 -11.32
N VAL A 52 5.54 -0.77 -12.03
CA VAL A 52 4.94 0.57 -12.06
C VAL A 52 4.27 0.74 -13.41
N CYS A 53 3.01 1.20 -13.42
CA CYS A 53 2.25 1.39 -14.66
C CYS A 53 2.99 2.34 -15.63
N GLU A 54 2.71 2.20 -16.93
CA GLU A 54 3.38 2.98 -17.98
C GLU A 54 3.17 4.49 -17.80
N ARG A 55 1.96 4.89 -17.38
CA ARG A 55 1.62 6.29 -17.09
C ARG A 55 2.59 6.92 -16.07
N TRP A 56 2.97 6.17 -15.04
CA TRP A 56 3.88 6.61 -13.98
C TRP A 56 5.36 6.44 -14.32
N GLN A 57 5.70 6.15 -15.58
CA GLN A 57 7.08 6.33 -16.08
C GLN A 57 7.46 7.80 -16.21
N SER A 58 6.47 8.70 -16.29
CA SER A 58 6.65 10.15 -16.15
C SER A 58 6.35 10.59 -14.71
N PHE A 59 7.29 11.36 -14.13
CA PHE A 59 7.10 11.94 -12.81
C PHE A 59 5.91 12.92 -12.76
N GLU A 60 5.69 13.67 -13.84
CA GLU A 60 4.58 14.63 -13.93
C GLU A 60 3.22 13.94 -13.74
N ASN A 61 2.99 12.84 -14.46
CA ASN A 61 1.76 12.06 -14.34
C ASN A 61 1.58 11.52 -12.93
N PHE A 62 2.64 10.98 -12.33
CA PHE A 62 2.61 10.51 -10.94
C PHE A 62 2.21 11.64 -9.97
N ALA A 63 2.80 12.84 -10.11
CA ALA A 63 2.51 13.96 -9.24
C ALA A 63 1.08 14.51 -9.41
N LEU A 64 0.56 14.51 -10.65
CA LEU A 64 -0.81 14.90 -10.96
C LEU A 64 -1.82 13.90 -10.42
N ASP A 65 -1.60 12.61 -10.64
CA ASP A 65 -2.53 11.55 -10.23
C ASP A 65 -2.60 11.42 -8.69
N MET A 66 -1.45 11.50 -8.02
CA MET A 66 -1.40 11.36 -6.56
C MET A 66 -1.79 12.64 -5.81
N GLY A 67 -1.61 13.81 -6.44
CA GLY A 67 -1.70 15.09 -5.76
C GLY A 67 -0.66 15.26 -4.64
N MET A 68 -0.72 16.42 -3.99
CA MET A 68 0.18 16.73 -2.88
C MET A 68 -0.10 15.83 -1.68
N LYS A 69 0.99 15.39 -1.05
CA LYS A 69 0.94 14.60 0.17
C LYS A 69 0.22 15.38 1.29
N PRO A 70 -0.84 14.83 1.93
CA PRO A 70 -1.62 15.58 2.93
C PRO A 70 -0.81 16.02 4.16
N SER A 71 0.18 15.22 4.57
CA SER A 71 1.10 15.59 5.65
C SER A 71 2.40 14.78 5.59
N GLN A 72 3.44 15.20 6.32
CA GLN A 72 4.69 14.44 6.39
C GLN A 72 4.52 13.00 6.91
N LYS A 73 3.45 12.71 7.66
CA LYS A 73 3.15 11.39 8.21
C LYS A 73 2.61 10.39 7.19
N HIS A 74 2.17 10.86 6.02
CA HIS A 74 1.69 9.97 4.96
C HIS A 74 2.87 9.31 4.24
N SER A 75 2.62 8.29 3.45
CA SER A 75 3.56 7.81 2.44
C SER A 75 2.79 7.04 1.37
N LEU A 76 3.44 6.76 0.24
CA LEU A 76 2.80 6.04 -0.86
C LEU A 76 2.53 4.60 -0.43
N GLU A 77 1.26 4.23 -0.36
CA GLU A 77 0.79 2.87 -0.05
C GLU A 77 0.09 2.28 -1.26
N ARG A 78 0.23 0.96 -1.45
CA ARG A 78 -0.62 0.22 -2.37
C ARG A 78 -1.83 -0.30 -1.62
N GLU A 79 -3.04 -0.11 -2.14
CA GLU A 79 -4.25 -0.65 -1.51
C GLU A 79 -4.23 -2.17 -1.50
N ASP A 80 -3.98 -2.77 -2.66
CA ASP A 80 -3.71 -4.19 -2.82
C ASP A 80 -2.20 -4.43 -2.92
N ASN A 81 -1.66 -5.12 -1.93
CA ASN A 81 -0.22 -5.39 -1.81
C ASN A 81 0.32 -6.46 -2.78
N ASP A 82 -0.57 -7.12 -3.52
CA ASP A 82 -0.22 -8.10 -4.55
C ASP A 82 -0.30 -7.49 -5.97
N LYS A 83 -0.81 -6.27 -6.11
CA LYS A 83 -0.86 -5.52 -7.38
C LYS A 83 0.30 -4.51 -7.53
N GLY A 84 0.45 -3.99 -8.75
CA GLY A 84 1.45 -2.98 -9.13
C GLY A 84 1.17 -1.57 -8.58
N TYR A 85 2.08 -0.64 -8.85
CA TYR A 85 1.87 0.79 -8.59
C TYR A 85 1.10 1.43 -9.74
N SER A 86 -0.04 2.04 -9.43
CA SER A 86 -0.94 2.71 -10.38
C SER A 86 -1.88 3.65 -9.62
N PRO A 87 -2.48 4.67 -10.28
CA PRO A 87 -3.46 5.56 -9.64
C PRO A 87 -4.60 4.80 -8.96
N GLU A 88 -5.04 3.69 -9.55
CA GLU A 88 -6.17 2.89 -9.09
C GLU A 88 -5.83 1.99 -7.90
N ASN A 89 -4.53 1.77 -7.63
CA ASN A 89 -4.07 0.91 -6.56
C ASN A 89 -3.22 1.65 -5.52
N CYS A 90 -3.12 2.98 -5.57
CA CYS A 90 -2.21 3.72 -4.71
C CYS A 90 -2.87 4.94 -4.10
N LYS A 91 -2.53 5.18 -2.84
CA LYS A 91 -3.01 6.33 -2.06
C LYS A 91 -1.95 6.83 -1.10
N TRP A 92 -2.14 8.06 -0.64
CA TRP A 92 -1.40 8.56 0.52
C TRP A 92 -1.98 7.94 1.78
N GLU A 93 -1.14 7.26 2.55
CA GLU A 93 -1.59 6.58 3.75
C GLU A 93 -0.63 6.77 4.93
N THR A 94 -1.19 6.74 6.14
CA THR A 94 -0.44 6.85 7.40
C THR A 94 0.24 5.54 7.77
N VAL A 95 1.32 5.61 8.55
CA VAL A 95 2.07 4.44 9.02
C VAL A 95 1.16 3.47 9.79
N GLU A 96 0.19 3.99 10.54
CA GLU A 96 -0.79 3.22 11.31
C GLU A 96 -1.68 2.38 10.39
N ALA A 97 -2.22 2.97 9.32
CA ALA A 97 -3.07 2.27 8.37
C ALA A 97 -2.26 1.30 7.49
N GLN A 98 -1.04 1.65 7.08
CA GLN A 98 -0.14 0.73 6.36
C GLN A 98 0.14 -0.55 7.16
N ARG A 99 0.24 -0.47 8.49
CA ARG A 99 0.41 -1.66 9.34
C ARG A 99 -0.78 -2.61 9.27
N LEU A 100 -1.98 -2.09 9.08
CA LEU A 100 -3.20 -2.89 8.95
C LEU A 100 -3.29 -3.59 7.59
N ASN A 101 -2.67 -3.00 6.56
CA ASN A 101 -2.58 -3.54 5.21
C ASN A 101 -1.42 -4.53 5.01
N ARG A 102 -0.70 -4.92 6.06
CA ARG A 102 0.40 -5.87 5.94
C ARG A 102 -0.08 -7.22 5.42
N ARG A 103 0.70 -7.77 4.48
CA ARG A 103 0.56 -9.15 4.01
C ARG A 103 0.60 -10.13 5.18
N CYS A 104 -0.08 -11.26 5.01
CA CYS A 104 0.01 -12.37 5.94
C CYS A 104 1.46 -12.88 6.01
N PHE A 105 1.87 -13.34 7.19
CA PHE A 105 3.14 -14.03 7.33
C PHE A 105 3.05 -15.40 6.65
N VAL A 106 4.15 -15.85 6.05
CA VAL A 106 4.23 -17.18 5.39
C VAL A 106 3.94 -18.35 6.34
N THR A 107 4.07 -18.13 7.64
CA THR A 107 3.77 -19.10 8.70
C THR A 107 2.30 -19.09 9.12
N SER A 108 1.46 -18.24 8.53
CA SER A 108 0.05 -18.15 8.86
C SER A 108 -0.70 -19.36 8.31
N GLU A 109 -1.15 -20.25 9.20
CA GLU A 109 -1.92 -21.45 8.84
C GLU A 109 -3.17 -21.12 8.01
N SER A 110 -3.85 -20.02 8.33
CA SER A 110 -5.06 -19.58 7.65
C SER A 110 -4.80 -18.90 6.30
N GLY A 111 -3.56 -18.52 5.99
CA GLY A 111 -3.26 -17.63 4.85
C GLY A 111 -3.79 -16.20 4.97
N HIS A 112 -4.49 -15.82 6.04
CA HIS A 112 -5.13 -14.51 6.19
C HIS A 112 -4.73 -13.80 7.48
N THR A 113 -4.21 -12.57 7.35
CA THR A 113 -3.79 -11.75 8.49
C THR A 113 -4.91 -11.61 9.52
N GLY A 114 -4.61 -11.95 10.78
CA GLY A 114 -5.56 -11.77 11.89
C GLY A 114 -6.72 -12.76 11.90
N VAL A 115 -6.71 -13.78 11.04
CA VAL A 115 -7.68 -14.89 11.05
C VAL A 115 -6.95 -16.16 11.45
N ARG A 116 -7.50 -16.94 12.38
CA ARG A 116 -6.95 -18.26 12.76
C ARG A 116 -8.05 -19.30 12.85
N GLN A 117 -7.74 -20.55 12.50
CA GLN A 117 -8.64 -21.67 12.75
C GLN A 117 -8.48 -22.11 14.22
N ILE A 118 -9.58 -22.19 14.97
CA ILE A 118 -9.56 -22.65 16.37
C ILE A 118 -9.81 -24.16 16.43
N LYS A 119 -10.74 -24.63 15.59
CA LYS A 119 -11.09 -26.03 15.40
C LYS A 119 -11.57 -26.20 13.95
N PRO A 120 -11.65 -27.43 13.43
CA PRO A 120 -12.20 -27.67 12.09
C PRO A 120 -13.54 -26.95 11.89
N GLY A 121 -13.64 -26.14 10.83
CA GLY A 121 -14.84 -25.35 10.53
C GLY A 121 -15.16 -24.19 11.50
N CYS A 122 -14.19 -23.70 12.27
CA CYS A 122 -14.38 -22.54 13.15
C CYS A 122 -13.17 -21.60 13.13
N PHE A 123 -13.39 -20.38 12.63
CA PHE A 123 -12.36 -19.37 12.42
C PHE A 123 -12.60 -18.18 13.35
N GLN A 124 -11.54 -17.62 13.94
CA GLN A 124 -11.62 -16.40 14.74
C GLN A 124 -10.86 -15.27 14.05
N ALA A 125 -11.54 -14.13 13.90
CA ALA A 125 -10.94 -12.91 13.37
C ALA A 125 -10.58 -11.95 14.51
N MET A 126 -9.44 -11.29 14.37
CA MET A 126 -8.89 -10.34 15.33
C MET A 126 -8.16 -9.20 14.61
N VAL A 127 -8.21 -8.02 15.21
CA VAL A 127 -7.53 -6.81 14.73
C VAL A 127 -6.75 -6.20 15.87
N HIS A 128 -5.50 -5.81 15.61
CA HIS A 128 -4.69 -5.06 16.56
C HIS A 128 -4.51 -3.63 16.04
N ILE A 129 -5.01 -2.65 16.79
CA ILE A 129 -4.88 -1.21 16.48
C ILE A 129 -4.44 -0.51 17.75
N ASN A 130 -3.40 0.34 17.68
CA ASN A 130 -2.93 1.15 18.81
C ASN A 130 -2.71 0.35 20.10
N LYS A 131 -2.07 -0.82 19.99
CA LYS A 131 -1.81 -1.78 21.10
C LYS A 131 -3.05 -2.42 21.71
N VAL A 132 -4.24 -2.12 21.21
CA VAL A 132 -5.49 -2.77 21.61
C VAL A 132 -5.80 -3.93 20.67
N ARG A 133 -6.08 -5.09 21.25
CA ARG A 133 -6.54 -6.29 20.52
C ARG A 133 -8.07 -6.33 20.53
N TYR A 134 -8.67 -6.23 19.35
CA TYR A 134 -10.10 -6.42 19.12
C TYR A 134 -10.35 -7.85 18.65
N ILE A 135 -11.17 -8.60 19.39
CA ILE A 135 -11.65 -9.92 18.98
C ILE A 135 -13.01 -9.72 18.32
N LEU A 136 -13.11 -10.04 17.03
CA LEU A 136 -14.31 -9.76 16.24
C LEU A 136 -15.37 -10.87 16.34
N GLY A 137 -14.97 -12.04 16.83
CA GLY A 137 -15.85 -13.18 17.02
C GLY A 137 -15.31 -14.45 16.40
N LYS A 138 -16.19 -15.45 16.31
CA LYS A 138 -15.94 -16.74 15.66
C LYS A 138 -16.91 -16.90 14.50
N PHE A 139 -16.44 -17.47 13.41
CA PHE A 139 -17.13 -17.61 12.13
C PHE A 139 -17.04 -19.05 11.65
N LYS A 140 -17.96 -19.48 10.80
CA LYS A 140 -18.00 -20.86 10.29
C LYS A 140 -17.06 -21.01 9.09
N THR A 141 -16.94 -19.97 8.28
CA THR A 141 -16.05 -19.95 7.12
C THR A 141 -14.90 -18.97 7.31
N ILE A 142 -13.86 -19.15 6.50
CA ILE A 142 -12.70 -18.26 6.53
C ILE A 142 -13.03 -16.92 5.87
N GLU A 143 -13.86 -16.94 4.83
CA GLU A 143 -14.33 -15.77 4.09
C GLU A 143 -15.14 -14.83 5.00
N GLU A 144 -16.03 -15.37 5.84
CA GLU A 144 -16.78 -14.60 6.83
C GLU A 144 -15.84 -13.90 7.83
N ALA A 145 -14.83 -14.63 8.31
CA ALA A 145 -13.84 -14.08 9.25
C ALA A 145 -13.00 -12.97 8.60
N VAL A 146 -12.60 -13.15 7.34
CA VAL A 146 -11.87 -12.14 6.56
C VAL A 146 -12.75 -10.91 6.31
N ALA A 147 -14.00 -11.10 5.89
CA ALA A 147 -14.94 -10.02 5.66
C ALA A 147 -15.20 -9.20 6.94
N ALA A 148 -15.41 -9.87 8.07
CA ALA A 148 -15.58 -9.20 9.37
C ALA A 148 -14.36 -8.34 9.72
N ARG A 149 -13.15 -8.84 9.46
CA ARG A 149 -11.91 -8.09 9.66
C ARG A 149 -11.83 -6.86 8.77
N THR A 150 -12.06 -7.01 7.47
CA THR A 150 -12.03 -5.92 6.48
C THR A 150 -13.05 -4.83 6.84
N ASN A 151 -14.28 -5.23 7.16
CA ASN A 151 -15.35 -4.30 7.56
C ASN A 151 -15.00 -3.55 8.84
N PHE A 152 -14.40 -4.22 9.83
CA PHE A 152 -13.98 -3.55 11.07
C PHE A 152 -12.90 -2.48 10.82
N ILE A 153 -11.93 -2.78 9.96
CA ILE A 153 -10.86 -1.83 9.60
C ILE A 153 -11.44 -0.62 8.87
N ALA A 154 -12.30 -0.84 7.86
CA ALA A 154 -12.96 0.23 7.11
C ALA A 154 -13.79 1.14 8.04
N ASN A 155 -14.57 0.55 8.95
CA ASN A 155 -15.40 1.29 9.90
C ASN A 155 -14.57 2.10 10.93
N LYS A 156 -13.40 1.60 11.33
CA LYS A 156 -12.50 2.33 12.23
C LYS A 156 -11.74 3.46 11.52
N ALA A 157 -11.38 3.29 10.25
CA ALA A 157 -10.77 4.34 9.44
C ALA A 157 -11.72 5.52 9.23
N GLY A 158 -13.01 5.25 8.97
CA GLY A 158 -14.03 6.30 8.80
C GLY A 158 -14.35 7.10 10.07
N LYS A 159 -14.20 6.51 11.26
CA LYS A 159 -14.45 7.20 12.55
C LYS A 159 -13.27 8.06 13.04
N ALA A 160 -12.11 8.01 12.39
CA ALA A 160 -10.95 8.84 12.74
C ALA A 160 -10.92 10.18 11.99
N GLN A 161 -11.92 10.45 11.13
CA GLN A 161 -12.03 11.68 10.33
C GLN A 161 -13.17 12.62 10.78
N ASN A 162 -13.87 12.31 11.88
CA ASN A 162 -14.88 13.18 12.49
C ASN A 162 -14.44 13.64 13.88
#